data_AF-A0A0E0QPB6-F1
#
_entry.id   AF-A0A0E0QPB6-F1
#
_cell.length_a   1.000
_cell.length_b   1.000
_cell.length_c   1.000
_cell.angle_alpha   90.00
_cell.angle_beta   90.00
_cell.angle_gamma   90.00
#
_symmetry.space_group_name_H-M   'P 1'
#
loop_
_entity.id
_entity.type
_entity.pdbx_description
1 polymer ?
#
loop_
_entity_poly.entity_id
_entity_poly.type
_entity_poly.pdbx_seq_one_letter_code
_entity_poly.pdbx_strand_id
1 'polypeptide(L)'
;MNAIPAAPATMNPKLLMAARHGDIETLKRLLAVNTAQPPPQVVLQVDRPAAAAPSAAANTLLEGVTSEGDSALHVVAAAAVAAACGDDDDDVFLDCAGVIHGAARHLIRARNSNGDTPLHRASRAGSVNMVRRLIAMAKDEAGDDDHDDHDDGGERRRQRAAVELLLRAQNKRGETALHEAIRSNSRDLVVDELLSHDPELARVPGEEGGTSPLYLAISLRRFEVAKKLHERDEQLSYSGPQGRNALHVAVLIGKGPTEMILGWNSGLAKQGDEKGRTPLHFAASTNRLSMRAMVKLLLEHDRSCVYQPDDEGSYPIHVAAALGGVAGLFAVRLMIEFCPDSAGLRDGTGRSFLHVAVDNLCPSVVALARFSPGLRSAVMNMQDGNGNTALHQAVHVCDIMIFFFLLIDRRVLLDVKNNMGYTPRVEKEERGELSTIYKDAAQNLTIGAVLIVTVTFAATFTMPGGYVSSSDDDGERRGTPTLAGTCAFDAFVVANTLAFMLSGMATFSLMYAGYTPLDFAFRERCVKLSMGLLHSSVRSVGAAFLTATYVMLARVAPKLVIAVYAAAAVGLVYINFEVWMLGWMTLALLSRGDILAALIVGLQTVAVAFWFSWPFAVIFVLPLILKGH
;
A
#
# COMPACT_ATOMS: atom_id res chain seq x y z
N MET A 1 -6.03 -54.06 -2.86
CA MET A 1 -6.15 -53.36 -4.15
C MET A 1 -7.26 -52.34 -3.99
N ASN A 2 -6.90 -51.07 -3.84
CA ASN A 2 -7.87 -49.98 -3.68
C ASN A 2 -8.59 -49.80 -5.02
N ALA A 3 -9.90 -50.06 -5.02
CA ALA A 3 -10.76 -49.79 -6.16
C ALA A 3 -10.71 -48.29 -6.47
N ILE A 4 -10.29 -47.95 -7.68
CA ILE A 4 -10.38 -46.60 -8.24
C ILE A 4 -11.89 -46.26 -8.25
N PRO A 5 -12.35 -45.15 -7.64
CA PRO A 5 -13.74 -44.76 -7.74
C PRO A 5 -14.07 -44.51 -9.22
N ALA A 6 -15.10 -45.20 -9.72
CA ALA A 6 -15.57 -45.02 -11.09
C ALA A 6 -15.82 -43.53 -11.36
N ALA A 7 -15.35 -43.03 -12.52
CA ALA A 7 -15.61 -41.66 -12.92
C ALA A 7 -17.13 -41.40 -12.93
N PRO A 8 -17.60 -40.27 -12.39
CA PRO A 8 -19.03 -39.98 -12.32
C PRO A 8 -19.60 -39.93 -13.75
N ALA A 9 -20.78 -40.52 -13.94
CA ALA A 9 -21.42 -40.58 -15.25
C ALA A 9 -21.66 -39.15 -15.78
N THR A 10 -21.31 -38.89 -17.05
CA THR A 10 -21.54 -37.58 -17.66
C THR A 10 -23.02 -37.35 -17.93
N MET A 11 -23.55 -36.18 -17.53
CA MET A 11 -24.94 -35.81 -17.74
C MET A 11 -25.33 -35.83 -19.23
N ASN A 12 -26.50 -36.39 -19.54
CA ASN A 12 -27.00 -36.44 -20.91
C ASN A 12 -27.19 -35.01 -21.47
N PRO A 13 -26.62 -34.67 -22.64
CA PRO A 13 -26.68 -33.31 -23.18
C PRO A 13 -28.10 -32.82 -23.47
N LYS A 14 -29.04 -33.72 -23.80
CA LYS A 14 -30.45 -33.35 -24.00
C LYS A 14 -31.13 -33.02 -22.68
N LEU A 15 -30.83 -33.77 -21.62
CA LEU A 15 -31.31 -33.50 -20.27
C LEU A 15 -30.75 -32.17 -19.75
N LEU A 16 -29.46 -31.92 -19.97
CA LEU A 16 -28.80 -30.67 -19.59
C LEU A 16 -29.42 -29.46 -20.30
N MET A 17 -29.67 -29.56 -21.60
CA MET A 17 -30.31 -28.49 -22.38
C MET A 17 -31.75 -28.25 -21.94
N ALA A 18 -32.52 -29.32 -21.70
CA ALA A 18 -33.90 -29.21 -21.20
C ALA A 18 -33.94 -28.56 -19.82
N ALA A 19 -33.09 -28.98 -18.88
CA ALA A 19 -32.98 -28.40 -17.55
C ALA A 19 -32.57 -26.91 -17.57
N ARG A 20 -31.68 -26.53 -18.50
CA ARG A 20 -31.20 -25.14 -18.62
C ARG A 20 -32.23 -24.19 -19.24
N HIS A 21 -33.09 -24.68 -20.14
CA HIS A 21 -34.09 -23.87 -20.83
C HIS A 21 -35.50 -24.00 -20.25
N GLY A 22 -35.70 -24.85 -19.24
CA GLY A 22 -37.02 -25.11 -18.66
C GLY A 22 -37.93 -25.93 -19.57
N ASP A 23 -37.41 -26.77 -20.47
CA ASP A 23 -38.27 -27.58 -21.35
C ASP A 23 -38.83 -28.81 -20.60
N ILE A 24 -39.96 -28.59 -19.92
CA ILE A 24 -40.62 -29.60 -19.08
C ILE A 24 -41.10 -30.81 -19.87
N GLU A 25 -41.58 -30.61 -21.09
CA GLU A 25 -42.12 -31.69 -21.93
C GLU A 25 -41.02 -32.63 -22.38
N THR A 26 -39.88 -32.08 -22.80
CA THR A 26 -38.69 -32.88 -23.11
C THR A 26 -38.18 -33.60 -21.86
N LEU A 27 -38.23 -32.96 -20.69
CA LEU A 27 -37.79 -33.55 -19.43
C LEU A 27 -38.68 -34.73 -19.00
N LYS A 28 -40.00 -34.59 -19.07
CA LYS A 28 -40.97 -35.69 -18.82
C LYS A 28 -40.77 -36.85 -19.79
N ARG A 29 -40.56 -36.57 -21.09
CA ARG A 29 -40.30 -37.61 -22.10
C ARG A 29 -39.02 -38.38 -21.81
N LEU A 30 -37.93 -37.68 -21.48
CA LEU A 30 -36.65 -38.32 -21.16
C LEU A 30 -36.72 -39.20 -19.91
N LEU A 31 -37.52 -38.80 -18.91
CA LEU A 31 -37.71 -39.56 -17.68
C LEU A 31 -38.69 -40.74 -17.85
N ALA A 32 -39.69 -40.62 -18.73
CA ALA A 32 -40.65 -41.68 -19.03
C ALA A 32 -40.07 -42.80 -19.92
N VAL A 33 -39.12 -42.50 -20.80
CA VAL A 33 -38.48 -43.51 -21.67
C VAL A 33 -37.58 -44.46 -20.89
N ASN A 34 -36.99 -43.99 -19.78
CA ASN A 34 -35.98 -44.74 -19.03
C ASN A 34 -36.57 -45.65 -17.93
N THR A 35 -37.83 -45.44 -17.53
CA THR A 35 -38.56 -46.38 -16.65
C THR A 35 -39.06 -47.63 -17.38
N ALA A 36 -38.95 -47.67 -18.72
CA ALA A 36 -39.47 -48.75 -19.56
C ALA A 36 -38.43 -49.82 -19.98
N GLN A 37 -37.15 -49.69 -19.63
CA GLN A 37 -36.13 -50.70 -19.95
C GLN A 37 -35.77 -51.57 -18.73
N PRO A 38 -36.04 -52.89 -18.76
CA PRO A 38 -35.53 -53.82 -17.74
C PRO A 38 -34.02 -54.03 -17.93
N PRO A 39 -33.26 -54.27 -16.85
CA PRO A 39 -31.82 -54.51 -16.95
C PRO A 39 -31.51 -55.83 -17.68
N PRO A 40 -30.41 -55.94 -18.44
CA PRO A 40 -29.96 -57.21 -18.98
C PRO A 40 -29.50 -58.12 -17.83
N GLN A 41 -30.15 -59.27 -17.68
CA GLN A 41 -29.71 -60.33 -16.78
C GLN A 41 -28.32 -60.84 -17.20
N VAL A 42 -27.29 -60.53 -16.42
CA VAL A 42 -26.04 -61.29 -16.42
C VAL A 42 -25.95 -62.00 -15.07
N VAL A 43 -26.18 -63.30 -15.12
CA VAL A 43 -26.11 -64.23 -13.98
C VAL A 43 -24.65 -64.37 -13.55
N LEU A 44 -24.33 -63.94 -12.33
CA LEU A 44 -23.17 -64.41 -11.57
C LEU A 44 -23.63 -64.70 -10.14
N GLN A 45 -23.63 -65.99 -9.83
CA GLN A 45 -24.19 -66.62 -8.64
C GLN A 45 -23.16 -66.59 -7.51
N VAL A 46 -23.41 -65.86 -6.41
CA VAL A 46 -22.72 -66.07 -5.10
C VAL A 46 -23.69 -65.74 -3.95
N ASP A 47 -23.89 -66.69 -3.04
CA ASP A 47 -24.76 -66.68 -1.87
C ASP A 47 -24.29 -65.74 -0.72
N ARG A 48 -25.19 -64.90 -0.15
CA ARG A 48 -25.48 -64.67 1.31
C ARG A 48 -26.32 -63.40 1.61
N PRO A 49 -26.93 -63.22 2.82
CA PRO A 49 -28.39 -63.18 2.98
C PRO A 49 -29.03 -61.77 3.19
N ALA A 50 -30.31 -61.73 2.85
CA ALA A 50 -31.41 -60.86 3.27
C ALA A 50 -31.11 -59.59 4.11
N ALA A 51 -31.18 -58.43 3.46
CA ALA A 51 -31.53 -57.16 4.09
C ALA A 51 -32.33 -56.29 3.10
N ALA A 52 -33.52 -55.86 3.53
CA ALA A 52 -34.41 -54.78 3.05
C ALA A 52 -34.61 -54.56 1.53
N ALA A 53 -35.89 -54.55 1.13
CA ALA A 53 -36.36 -54.32 -0.24
C ALA A 53 -35.85 -52.99 -0.86
N PRO A 54 -35.58 -52.94 -2.18
CA PRO A 54 -35.09 -51.74 -2.83
C PRO A 54 -36.24 -50.77 -3.11
N SER A 55 -36.19 -49.56 -2.54
CA SER A 55 -37.09 -48.46 -2.89
C SER A 55 -36.83 -48.00 -4.32
N ALA A 56 -37.90 -47.88 -5.12
CA ALA A 56 -38.06 -47.12 -6.36
C ALA A 56 -36.84 -47.03 -7.32
N ALA A 57 -36.96 -47.67 -8.48
CA ALA A 57 -35.99 -47.67 -9.58
C ALA A 57 -35.31 -46.31 -9.80
N ALA A 58 -34.05 -46.19 -9.40
CA ALA A 58 -33.23 -45.01 -9.63
C ALA A 58 -33.07 -44.80 -11.15
N ASN A 59 -33.62 -43.70 -11.65
CA ASN A 59 -33.48 -43.32 -13.05
C ASN A 59 -31.99 -43.02 -13.32
N THR A 60 -31.26 -43.99 -13.89
CA THR A 60 -29.82 -43.92 -14.18
C THR A 60 -29.41 -42.67 -14.98
N LEU A 61 -30.34 -42.05 -15.71
CA LEU A 61 -30.15 -40.80 -16.44
C LEU A 61 -29.95 -39.57 -15.53
N LEU A 62 -30.56 -39.56 -14.34
CA LEU A 62 -30.50 -38.45 -13.38
C LEU A 62 -29.26 -38.50 -12.48
N GLU A 63 -28.55 -39.62 -12.47
CA GLU A 63 -27.25 -39.79 -11.79
C GLU A 63 -26.08 -39.13 -12.54
N GLY A 64 -26.32 -38.68 -13.77
CA GLY A 64 -25.31 -38.00 -14.57
C GLY A 64 -25.05 -36.57 -14.07
N VAL A 65 -23.79 -36.18 -13.97
CA VAL A 65 -23.36 -34.84 -13.50
C VAL A 65 -22.68 -34.03 -14.59
N THR A 66 -22.72 -32.69 -14.47
CA THR A 66 -21.99 -31.79 -15.37
C THR A 66 -20.48 -31.82 -15.11
N SER A 67 -19.70 -31.09 -15.90
CA SER A 67 -18.26 -30.90 -15.66
C SER A 67 -17.96 -30.23 -14.31
N GLU A 68 -18.90 -29.47 -13.74
CA GLU A 68 -18.79 -28.89 -12.39
C GLU A 68 -19.33 -29.83 -11.31
N GLY A 69 -19.78 -31.04 -11.67
CA GLY A 69 -20.43 -31.99 -10.77
C GLY A 69 -21.87 -31.62 -10.43
N ASP A 70 -22.49 -30.68 -11.15
CA ASP A 70 -23.88 -30.28 -10.89
C ASP A 70 -24.84 -31.40 -11.32
N SER A 71 -25.80 -31.76 -10.46
CA SER A 71 -26.92 -32.61 -10.84
C SER A 71 -27.95 -31.84 -11.67
N ALA A 72 -28.91 -32.55 -12.28
CA ALA A 72 -30.01 -31.91 -13.00
C ALA A 72 -30.74 -30.84 -12.17
N LEU A 73 -30.92 -31.09 -10.87
CA LEU A 73 -31.58 -30.17 -9.95
C LEU A 73 -30.74 -28.91 -9.66
N HIS A 74 -29.41 -29.02 -9.64
CA HIS A 74 -28.51 -27.86 -9.52
C HIS A 74 -28.63 -26.92 -10.74
N VAL A 75 -28.73 -27.50 -11.95
CA VAL A 75 -28.84 -26.74 -13.19
C VAL A 75 -30.16 -25.97 -13.24
N VAL A 76 -31.28 -26.62 -12.90
CA VAL A 76 -32.60 -25.96 -12.82
C VAL A 76 -32.59 -24.87 -11.75
N ALA A 77 -32.04 -25.16 -10.57
CA ALA A 77 -31.95 -24.20 -9.48
C ALA A 77 -31.13 -22.96 -9.84
N ALA A 78 -30.06 -23.12 -10.62
CA ALA A 78 -29.24 -22.00 -11.10
C ALA A 78 -29.92 -21.19 -12.22
N ALA A 79 -30.70 -21.83 -13.09
CA ALA A 79 -31.35 -21.19 -14.24
C ALA A 79 -32.59 -20.35 -13.85
N ALA A 80 -33.18 -20.62 -12.69
CA ALA A 80 -34.45 -20.05 -12.24
C ALA A 80 -34.51 -18.50 -12.09
N VAL A 81 -33.41 -17.76 -12.24
CA VAL A 81 -33.42 -16.27 -12.24
C VAL A 81 -33.25 -15.66 -13.62
N ALA A 82 -32.67 -16.39 -14.59
CA ALA A 82 -32.46 -15.86 -15.93
C ALA A 82 -33.77 -15.61 -16.71
N ALA A 83 -34.89 -16.20 -16.26
CA ALA A 83 -36.21 -16.04 -16.86
C ALA A 83 -37.07 -14.93 -16.22
N ALA A 84 -36.71 -14.42 -15.03
CA ALA A 84 -37.48 -13.42 -14.28
C ALA A 84 -37.46 -11.99 -14.90
N CYS A 85 -37.06 -11.87 -16.16
CA CYS A 85 -37.24 -10.65 -16.96
C CYS A 85 -38.49 -10.70 -17.87
N GLY A 86 -39.29 -11.77 -17.81
CA GLY A 86 -40.60 -11.88 -18.45
C GLY A 86 -41.66 -12.36 -17.45
N ASP A 87 -42.75 -11.59 -17.30
CA ASP A 87 -43.75 -11.71 -16.23
C ASP A 87 -44.62 -13.00 -16.22
N ASP A 88 -44.34 -14.03 -17.03
CA ASP A 88 -45.22 -15.22 -17.17
C ASP A 88 -44.51 -16.60 -17.05
N ASP A 89 -43.17 -16.67 -16.94
CA ASP A 89 -42.40 -17.95 -17.05
C ASP A 89 -41.93 -18.55 -15.69
N ASP A 90 -42.31 -17.96 -14.55
CA ASP A 90 -41.83 -18.34 -13.21
C ASP A 90 -42.20 -19.80 -12.81
N ASP A 91 -43.26 -20.36 -13.39
CA ASP A 91 -43.74 -21.71 -13.06
C ASP A 91 -42.93 -22.82 -13.71
N VAL A 92 -42.34 -22.57 -14.89
CA VAL A 92 -41.80 -23.66 -15.72
C VAL A 92 -40.57 -24.31 -15.07
N PHE A 93 -39.67 -23.50 -14.49
CA PHE A 93 -38.49 -24.03 -13.79
C PHE A 93 -38.88 -24.67 -12.45
N LEU A 94 -39.91 -24.17 -11.76
CA LEU A 94 -40.44 -24.75 -10.53
C LEU A 94 -41.05 -26.13 -10.79
N ASP A 95 -41.80 -26.26 -11.88
CA ASP A 95 -42.38 -27.52 -12.32
C ASP A 95 -41.29 -28.51 -12.77
N CYS A 96 -40.26 -28.04 -13.50
CA CYS A 96 -39.10 -28.86 -13.84
C CYS A 96 -38.41 -29.41 -12.59
N ALA A 97 -38.22 -28.57 -11.55
CA ALA A 97 -37.66 -29.00 -10.28
C ALA A 97 -38.55 -30.06 -9.60
N GLY A 98 -39.87 -29.89 -9.63
CA GLY A 98 -40.83 -30.87 -9.12
C GLY A 98 -40.78 -32.21 -9.86
N VAL A 99 -40.69 -32.21 -11.20
CA VAL A 99 -40.56 -33.41 -12.02
C VAL A 99 -39.26 -34.16 -11.73
N ILE A 100 -38.14 -33.44 -11.61
CA ILE A 100 -36.83 -34.04 -11.27
C ILE A 100 -36.86 -34.65 -9.87
N HIS A 101 -37.42 -33.93 -8.89
CA HIS A 101 -37.50 -34.41 -7.52
C HIS A 101 -38.43 -35.62 -7.37
N GLY A 102 -39.57 -35.63 -8.06
CA GLY A 102 -40.47 -36.79 -8.10
C GLY A 102 -39.81 -38.04 -8.67
N ALA A 103 -38.88 -37.88 -9.62
CA ALA A 103 -38.12 -38.99 -10.22
C ALA A 103 -36.87 -39.39 -9.40
N ALA A 104 -36.25 -38.46 -8.67
CA ALA A 104 -35.05 -38.71 -7.86
C ALA A 104 -35.01 -37.78 -6.62
N ARG A 105 -35.68 -38.21 -5.54
CA ARG A 105 -35.83 -37.46 -4.29
C ARG A 105 -34.48 -37.05 -3.67
N HIS A 106 -33.55 -38.01 -3.60
CA HIS A 106 -32.22 -37.86 -3.02
C HIS A 106 -31.37 -36.69 -3.61
N LEU A 107 -31.67 -36.20 -4.82
CA LEU A 107 -30.94 -35.11 -5.46
C LEU A 107 -31.07 -33.76 -4.74
N ILE A 108 -32.08 -33.58 -3.86
CA ILE A 108 -32.24 -32.35 -3.09
C ILE A 108 -31.07 -32.08 -2.13
N ARG A 109 -30.40 -33.14 -1.69
CA ARG A 109 -29.19 -33.10 -0.84
C ARG A 109 -27.90 -33.42 -1.61
N ALA A 110 -27.97 -33.59 -2.93
CA ALA A 110 -26.79 -33.86 -3.75
C ALA A 110 -25.80 -32.69 -3.64
N ARG A 111 -24.51 -33.01 -3.71
CA ARG A 111 -23.41 -32.03 -3.65
C ARG A 111 -22.63 -32.06 -4.95
N ASN A 112 -22.37 -30.88 -5.52
CA ASN A 112 -21.52 -30.75 -6.68
C ASN A 112 -20.02 -30.80 -6.34
N SER A 113 -19.14 -30.55 -7.31
CA SER A 113 -17.68 -30.57 -7.08
C SER A 113 -17.20 -29.53 -6.08
N ASN A 114 -17.95 -28.45 -5.85
CA ASN A 114 -17.67 -27.43 -4.85
C ASN A 114 -18.33 -27.73 -3.50
N GLY A 115 -19.12 -28.81 -3.40
CA GLY A 115 -19.93 -29.13 -2.23
C GLY A 115 -21.22 -28.31 -2.13
N ASP A 116 -21.54 -27.48 -3.12
CA ASP A 116 -22.79 -26.72 -3.17
C ASP A 116 -23.95 -27.70 -3.35
N THR A 117 -25.06 -27.44 -2.67
CA THR A 117 -26.35 -28.14 -2.88
C THR A 117 -27.21 -27.36 -3.88
N PRO A 118 -28.33 -27.93 -4.39
CA PRO A 118 -29.24 -27.17 -5.25
C PRO A 118 -29.74 -25.88 -4.59
N LEU A 119 -29.89 -25.89 -3.26
CA LEU A 119 -30.25 -24.70 -2.48
C LEU A 119 -29.18 -23.60 -2.57
N HIS A 120 -27.88 -23.93 -2.52
CA HIS A 120 -26.80 -22.94 -2.69
C HIS A 120 -26.87 -22.27 -4.07
N ARG A 121 -27.13 -23.06 -5.13
CA ARG A 121 -27.29 -22.54 -6.50
C ARG A 121 -28.53 -21.65 -6.61
N ALA A 122 -29.66 -22.04 -6.02
CA ALA A 122 -30.88 -21.22 -5.97
C ALA A 122 -30.67 -19.90 -5.22
N SER A 123 -29.99 -19.93 -4.07
CA SER A 123 -29.66 -18.73 -3.29
C SER A 123 -28.67 -17.80 -3.99
N ARG A 124 -27.68 -18.37 -4.70
CA ARG A 124 -26.72 -17.61 -5.53
C ARG A 124 -27.41 -16.95 -6.72
N ALA A 125 -28.31 -17.68 -7.38
CA ALA A 125 -29.13 -17.12 -8.45
C ALA A 125 -30.04 -16.02 -7.92
N GLY A 126 -30.54 -16.18 -6.69
CA GLY A 126 -31.37 -15.20 -6.01
C GLY A 126 -32.87 -15.41 -6.21
N SER A 127 -33.29 -16.63 -6.59
CA SER A 127 -34.70 -17.00 -6.81
C SER A 127 -35.38 -17.38 -5.49
N VAL A 128 -36.26 -16.50 -5.01
CA VAL A 128 -37.05 -16.75 -3.77
C VAL A 128 -38.01 -17.91 -3.97
N ASN A 129 -38.67 -17.99 -5.12
CA ASN A 129 -39.66 -19.04 -5.42
C ASN A 129 -39.00 -20.42 -5.50
N MET A 130 -37.82 -20.53 -6.11
CA MET A 130 -37.08 -21.79 -6.16
C MET A 130 -36.60 -22.23 -4.77
N VAL A 131 -36.16 -21.30 -3.93
CA VAL A 131 -35.81 -21.58 -2.52
C VAL A 131 -37.01 -22.10 -1.75
N ARG A 132 -38.17 -21.45 -1.86
CA ARG A 132 -39.44 -21.92 -1.25
C ARG A 132 -39.81 -23.31 -1.73
N ARG A 133 -39.71 -23.57 -3.03
CA ARG A 133 -40.06 -24.87 -3.61
C ARG A 133 -39.13 -25.98 -3.14
N LEU A 134 -37.82 -25.74 -3.06
CA LEU A 134 -36.85 -26.69 -2.50
C LEU A 134 -37.13 -26.96 -1.01
N ILE A 135 -37.45 -25.94 -0.22
CA ILE A 135 -37.82 -26.13 1.19
C ILE A 135 -39.11 -26.95 1.31
N ALA A 136 -40.12 -26.72 0.46
CA ALA A 136 -41.34 -27.51 0.43
C ALA A 136 -41.07 -28.98 0.07
N MET A 137 -40.27 -29.25 -0.96
CA MET A 137 -39.88 -30.61 -1.35
C MET A 137 -39.18 -31.36 -0.20
N ALA A 138 -38.34 -30.68 0.58
CA ALA A 138 -37.70 -31.28 1.75
C ALA A 138 -38.67 -31.61 2.90
N LYS A 139 -39.78 -30.88 3.02
CA LYS A 139 -40.85 -31.18 3.97
C LYS A 139 -41.65 -32.39 3.50
N ASP A 140 -41.98 -32.45 2.22
CA ASP A 140 -42.72 -33.55 1.60
C ASP A 140 -41.98 -34.89 1.77
N GLU A 141 -40.65 -34.92 1.59
CA GLU A 141 -39.83 -36.13 1.85
C GLU A 141 -39.96 -36.68 3.28
N ALA A 142 -40.21 -35.82 4.26
CA ALA A 142 -40.26 -36.20 5.68
C ALA A 142 -41.65 -36.63 6.16
N GLY A 143 -42.70 -36.39 5.36
CA GLY A 143 -44.09 -36.75 5.65
C GLY A 143 -44.55 -38.07 5.03
N ASP A 144 -43.82 -38.59 4.04
CA ASP A 144 -44.19 -39.78 3.24
C ASP A 144 -43.84 -41.14 3.90
N ASP A 145 -43.29 -41.15 5.12
CA ASP A 145 -43.05 -42.41 5.83
C ASP A 145 -44.39 -42.98 6.33
N ASP A 146 -44.88 -44.03 5.67
CA ASP A 146 -46.12 -44.84 5.90
C ASP A 146 -46.23 -45.51 7.30
N HIS A 147 -45.77 -44.85 8.37
CA HIS A 147 -46.03 -45.31 9.73
C HIS A 147 -47.30 -44.65 10.27
N ASP A 148 -48.38 -45.44 10.27
CA ASP A 148 -49.76 -45.24 10.75
C ASP A 148 -49.95 -44.68 12.19
N ASP A 149 -48.92 -44.17 12.84
CA ASP A 149 -49.06 -43.52 14.14
C ASP A 149 -49.37 -42.03 13.94
N HIS A 150 -50.65 -41.67 14.08
CA HIS A 150 -51.21 -40.32 14.15
C HIS A 150 -50.64 -39.47 15.31
N ASP A 151 -49.32 -39.32 15.41
CA ASP A 151 -48.67 -38.30 16.23
C ASP A 151 -48.24 -37.13 15.33
N ASP A 152 -49.16 -36.20 15.13
CA ASP A 152 -48.95 -34.93 14.42
C ASP A 152 -47.78 -34.11 15.02
N GLY A 153 -47.39 -34.38 16.27
CA GLY A 153 -46.17 -33.83 16.88
C GLY A 153 -44.88 -34.40 16.29
N GLY A 154 -44.87 -35.69 15.92
CA GLY A 154 -43.72 -36.40 15.34
C GLY A 154 -43.42 -35.96 13.91
N GLU A 155 -44.45 -35.81 13.08
CA GLU A 155 -44.31 -35.39 11.67
C GLU A 155 -43.68 -33.99 11.55
N ARG A 156 -44.20 -33.00 12.28
CA ARG A 156 -43.66 -31.64 12.29
C ARG A 156 -42.20 -31.60 12.74
N ARG A 157 -41.82 -32.46 13.69
CA ARG A 157 -40.44 -32.56 14.17
C ARG A 157 -39.53 -33.12 13.09
N ARG A 158 -39.97 -34.13 12.32
CA ARG A 158 -39.23 -34.69 11.18
C ARG A 158 -39.08 -33.66 10.05
N GLN A 159 -40.16 -32.98 9.66
CA GLN A 159 -40.13 -31.92 8.65
C GLN A 159 -39.18 -30.79 9.05
N ARG A 160 -39.24 -30.33 10.31
CA ARG A 160 -38.32 -29.31 10.82
C ARG A 160 -36.86 -29.76 10.75
N ALA A 161 -36.58 -31.00 11.18
CA ALA A 161 -35.23 -31.56 11.10
C ALA A 161 -34.75 -31.71 9.65
N ALA A 162 -35.61 -32.13 8.73
CA ALA A 162 -35.28 -32.27 7.31
C ALA A 162 -34.93 -30.92 6.65
N VAL A 163 -35.69 -29.86 6.97
CA VAL A 163 -35.43 -28.49 6.52
C VAL A 163 -34.15 -27.95 7.14
N GLU A 164 -33.95 -28.14 8.44
CA GLU A 164 -32.73 -27.71 9.14
C GLU A 164 -31.48 -28.37 8.55
N LEU A 165 -31.53 -29.68 8.27
CA LEU A 165 -30.44 -30.40 7.60
C LEU A 165 -30.14 -29.85 6.20
N LEU A 166 -31.16 -29.42 5.45
CA LEU A 166 -30.97 -28.82 4.13
C LEU A 166 -30.39 -27.40 4.22
N LEU A 167 -30.90 -26.57 5.13
CA LEU A 167 -30.48 -25.18 5.31
C LEU A 167 -29.05 -25.09 5.86
N ARG A 168 -28.71 -25.93 6.84
CA ARG A 168 -27.40 -25.97 7.50
C ARG A 168 -26.34 -26.75 6.71
N ALA A 169 -26.68 -27.27 5.53
CA ALA A 169 -25.70 -27.92 4.65
C ALA A 169 -24.63 -26.90 4.22
N GLN A 170 -23.36 -27.31 4.31
CA GLN A 170 -22.21 -26.47 3.96
C GLN A 170 -21.54 -26.93 2.66
N ASN A 171 -20.92 -26.01 1.92
CA ASN A 171 -20.06 -26.37 0.80
C ASN A 171 -18.61 -26.64 1.26
N LYS A 172 -17.68 -26.88 0.32
CA LYS A 172 -16.25 -27.12 0.64
C LYS A 172 -15.54 -25.92 1.28
N ARG A 173 -16.13 -24.73 1.22
CA ARG A 173 -15.64 -23.51 1.90
C ARG A 173 -16.21 -23.36 3.32
N GLY A 174 -17.02 -24.32 3.78
CA GLY A 174 -17.75 -24.22 5.05
C GLY A 174 -18.94 -23.25 4.99
N GLU A 175 -19.40 -22.85 3.81
CA GLU A 175 -20.44 -21.82 3.69
C GLU A 175 -21.81 -22.46 3.46
N THR A 176 -22.84 -21.88 4.06
CA THR A 176 -24.26 -22.26 3.89
C THR A 176 -24.93 -21.49 2.74
N ALA A 177 -26.15 -21.88 2.36
CA ALA A 177 -26.96 -21.19 1.37
C ALA A 177 -27.21 -19.69 1.71
N LEU A 178 -27.20 -19.34 3.00
CA LEU A 178 -27.29 -17.95 3.46
C LEU A 178 -26.11 -17.10 2.97
N HIS A 179 -24.90 -17.64 2.91
CA HIS A 179 -23.72 -16.91 2.41
C HIS A 179 -23.87 -16.56 0.93
N GLU A 180 -24.42 -17.48 0.15
CA GLU A 180 -24.71 -17.25 -1.28
C GLU A 180 -25.85 -16.24 -1.46
N ALA A 181 -26.87 -16.28 -0.60
CA ALA A 181 -27.93 -15.27 -0.59
C ALA A 181 -27.41 -13.86 -0.28
N ILE A 182 -26.41 -13.74 0.60
CA ILE A 182 -25.77 -12.45 0.91
C ILE A 182 -24.90 -11.95 -0.26
N ARG A 183 -24.35 -12.84 -1.08
CA ARG A 183 -23.62 -12.49 -2.31
C ARG A 183 -24.52 -12.12 -3.47
N SER A 184 -25.72 -12.70 -3.53
CA SER A 184 -26.63 -12.46 -4.63
C SER A 184 -27.17 -11.03 -4.60
N ASN A 185 -27.44 -10.47 -5.78
CA ASN A 185 -27.95 -9.11 -5.92
C ASN A 185 -29.46 -8.98 -5.64
N SER A 186 -30.09 -10.02 -5.10
CA SER A 186 -31.52 -10.03 -4.79
C SER A 186 -31.84 -9.15 -3.57
N ARG A 187 -33.01 -8.49 -3.58
CA ARG A 187 -33.53 -7.49 -2.61
C ARG A 187 -33.75 -8.02 -1.18
N ASP A 188 -32.75 -8.66 -0.59
CA ASP A 188 -32.74 -9.29 0.75
C ASP A 188 -33.83 -10.37 0.98
N LEU A 189 -34.74 -10.59 0.02
CA LEU A 189 -35.88 -11.50 0.14
C LEU A 189 -35.48 -12.96 0.39
N VAL A 190 -34.40 -13.41 -0.27
CA VAL A 190 -33.90 -14.79 -0.05
C VAL A 190 -33.33 -14.92 1.37
N VAL A 191 -32.70 -13.87 1.89
CA VAL A 191 -32.20 -13.84 3.27
C VAL A 191 -33.38 -13.90 4.24
N ASP A 192 -34.42 -13.10 4.02
CA ASP A 192 -35.62 -13.08 4.86
C ASP A 192 -36.34 -14.43 4.85
N GLU A 193 -36.45 -15.09 3.69
CA GLU A 193 -37.06 -16.41 3.55
C GLU A 193 -36.25 -17.48 4.30
N LEU A 194 -34.93 -17.56 4.10
CA LEU A 194 -34.08 -18.56 4.77
C LEU A 194 -34.12 -18.41 6.29
N LEU A 195 -34.03 -17.17 6.79
CA LEU A 195 -34.09 -16.85 8.22
C LEU A 195 -35.50 -17.03 8.83
N SER A 196 -36.56 -17.11 8.01
CA SER A 196 -37.90 -17.40 8.51
C SER A 196 -38.09 -18.87 8.90
N HIS A 197 -37.37 -19.79 8.25
CA HIS A 197 -37.44 -21.24 8.54
C HIS A 197 -36.37 -21.68 9.55
N ASP A 198 -35.18 -21.08 9.55
CA ASP A 198 -34.14 -21.28 10.56
C ASP A 198 -33.51 -19.94 10.99
N PRO A 199 -33.97 -19.34 12.10
CA PRO A 199 -33.42 -18.09 12.63
C PRO A 199 -31.93 -18.21 13.04
N GLU A 200 -31.49 -19.41 13.41
CA GLU A 200 -30.13 -19.67 13.89
C GLU A 200 -29.16 -20.03 12.76
N LEU A 201 -29.62 -20.03 11.50
CA LEU A 201 -28.81 -20.35 10.32
C LEU A 201 -27.56 -19.48 10.22
N ALA A 202 -27.63 -18.26 10.75
CA ALA A 202 -26.52 -17.32 10.76
C ALA A 202 -25.39 -17.70 11.75
N ARG A 203 -25.61 -18.67 12.65
CA ARG A 203 -24.59 -19.22 13.57
C ARG A 203 -23.69 -20.29 12.92
N VAL A 204 -24.06 -20.79 11.74
CA VAL A 204 -23.47 -22.00 11.14
C VAL A 204 -22.56 -21.67 9.95
N PRO A 205 -21.29 -22.14 9.92
CA PRO A 205 -20.44 -22.60 11.02
C PRO A 205 -19.74 -21.44 11.75
N GLY A 206 -19.48 -21.69 13.04
CA GLY A 206 -18.70 -20.82 13.91
C GLY A 206 -17.34 -21.40 14.35
N GLU A 207 -16.75 -22.37 13.65
CA GLU A 207 -15.44 -22.97 14.02
C GLU A 207 -14.32 -22.67 13.01
N GLU A 208 -13.09 -22.69 13.52
CA GLU A 208 -11.85 -22.03 13.07
C GLU A 208 -11.67 -21.85 11.54
N GLY A 209 -11.68 -20.59 11.09
CA GLY A 209 -11.27 -20.17 9.74
C GLY A 209 -12.40 -19.87 8.75
N GLY A 210 -13.66 -20.17 9.08
CA GLY A 210 -14.83 -19.90 8.24
C GLY A 210 -15.23 -18.42 8.17
N THR A 211 -15.80 -17.98 7.03
CA THR A 211 -16.35 -16.63 6.86
C THR A 211 -17.74 -16.57 7.48
N SER A 212 -17.97 -15.76 8.52
CA SER A 212 -19.33 -15.55 9.06
C SER A 212 -20.25 -14.84 8.04
N PRO A 213 -21.57 -15.16 8.04
CA PRO A 213 -22.57 -14.40 7.29
C PRO A 213 -22.53 -12.89 7.59
N LEU A 214 -22.30 -12.53 8.86
CA LEU A 214 -22.23 -11.13 9.28
C LEU A 214 -20.98 -10.45 8.73
N TYR A 215 -19.82 -11.12 8.82
CA TYR A 215 -18.57 -10.62 8.22
C TYR A 215 -18.75 -10.40 6.71
N LEU A 216 -19.36 -11.37 6.03
CA LEU A 216 -19.60 -11.31 4.58
C LEU A 216 -20.49 -10.12 4.21
N ALA A 217 -21.58 -9.89 4.94
CA ALA A 217 -22.49 -8.77 4.71
C ALA A 217 -21.77 -7.41 4.85
N ILE A 218 -20.91 -7.25 5.88
CA ILE A 218 -20.10 -6.04 6.05
C ILE A 218 -19.10 -5.87 4.92
N SER A 219 -18.38 -6.94 4.53
CA SER A 219 -17.39 -6.90 3.46
C SER A 219 -17.99 -6.50 2.11
N LEU A 220 -19.24 -6.91 1.85
CA LEU A 220 -20.00 -6.57 0.65
C LEU A 220 -20.78 -5.26 0.78
N ARG A 221 -20.62 -4.53 1.90
CA ARG A 221 -21.33 -3.26 2.19
C ARG A 221 -22.85 -3.38 2.25
N ARG A 222 -23.39 -4.57 2.54
CA ARG A 222 -24.82 -4.82 2.74
C ARG A 222 -25.20 -4.58 4.21
N PHE A 223 -25.12 -3.32 4.64
CA PHE A 223 -25.32 -2.95 6.05
C PHE A 223 -26.74 -3.24 6.55
N GLU A 224 -27.76 -3.14 5.70
CA GLU A 224 -29.14 -3.48 6.08
C GLU A 224 -29.30 -4.98 6.35
N VAL A 225 -28.67 -5.84 5.55
CA VAL A 225 -28.60 -7.28 5.82
C VAL A 225 -27.86 -7.55 7.13
N ALA A 226 -26.75 -6.86 7.38
CA ALA A 226 -26.00 -7.00 8.63
C ALA A 226 -26.85 -6.62 9.86
N LYS A 227 -27.63 -5.52 9.79
CA LYS A 227 -28.55 -5.13 10.86
C LYS A 227 -29.64 -6.17 11.08
N LYS A 228 -30.28 -6.63 10.00
CA LYS A 228 -31.31 -7.69 10.06
C LYS A 228 -30.78 -8.97 10.72
N LEU A 229 -29.57 -9.40 10.37
CA LEU A 229 -28.95 -10.57 11.00
C LEU A 229 -28.81 -10.36 12.51
N HIS A 230 -28.28 -9.21 12.93
CA HIS A 230 -28.06 -8.91 14.35
C HIS A 230 -29.36 -8.72 15.15
N GLU A 231 -30.39 -8.11 14.56
CA GLU A 231 -31.70 -7.95 15.21
C GLU A 231 -32.43 -9.29 15.43
N ARG A 232 -32.13 -10.31 14.62
CA ARG A 232 -32.71 -11.65 14.74
C ARG A 232 -31.99 -12.51 15.78
N ASP A 233 -30.68 -12.33 15.92
CA ASP A 233 -29.86 -13.12 16.81
C ASP A 233 -28.64 -12.32 17.28
N GLU A 234 -28.47 -12.23 18.60
CA GLU A 234 -27.35 -11.52 19.22
C GLU A 234 -26.09 -12.41 19.36
N GLN A 235 -26.21 -13.73 19.17
CA GLN A 235 -25.11 -14.70 19.35
C GLN A 235 -24.33 -14.98 18.05
N LEU A 236 -24.29 -14.02 17.13
CA LEU A 236 -23.63 -14.18 15.84
C LEU A 236 -22.11 -14.24 15.96
N SER A 237 -21.50 -15.04 15.10
CA SER A 237 -20.05 -14.98 14.87
C SER A 237 -19.67 -13.72 14.08
N TYR A 238 -18.57 -13.08 14.46
CA TYR A 238 -17.98 -11.95 13.73
C TYR A 238 -16.74 -12.36 12.93
N SER A 239 -16.41 -13.65 12.91
CA SER A 239 -15.17 -14.17 12.33
C SER A 239 -15.17 -14.15 10.81
N GLY A 240 -13.99 -14.04 10.24
CA GLY A 240 -13.74 -13.96 8.82
C GLY A 240 -12.45 -14.68 8.45
N PRO A 241 -12.10 -14.71 7.15
CA PRO A 241 -10.90 -15.37 6.67
C PRO A 241 -9.65 -14.71 7.25
N GLN A 242 -8.57 -15.48 7.35
CA GLN A 242 -7.28 -15.03 7.90
C GLN A 242 -7.34 -14.58 9.38
N GLY A 243 -8.26 -15.16 10.16
CA GLY A 243 -8.51 -14.77 11.55
C GLY A 243 -9.11 -13.37 11.72
N ARG A 244 -9.48 -12.68 10.63
CA ARG A 244 -10.01 -11.31 10.70
C ARG A 244 -11.44 -11.30 11.22
N ASN A 245 -11.72 -10.51 12.23
CA ASN A 245 -13.10 -10.20 12.60
C ASN A 245 -13.76 -9.13 11.69
N ALA A 246 -15.07 -8.95 11.83
CA ALA A 246 -15.87 -7.98 11.07
C ALA A 246 -15.41 -6.53 11.27
N LEU A 247 -14.83 -6.19 12.43
CA LEU A 247 -14.35 -4.84 12.72
C LEU A 247 -13.10 -4.48 11.90
N HIS A 248 -12.21 -5.43 11.61
CA HIS A 248 -11.07 -5.22 10.70
C HIS A 248 -11.52 -4.67 9.35
N VAL A 249 -12.58 -5.25 8.79
CA VAL A 249 -13.12 -4.82 7.49
C VAL A 249 -13.93 -3.54 7.60
N ALA A 250 -14.72 -3.38 8.67
CA ALA A 250 -15.51 -2.17 8.91
C ALA A 250 -14.65 -0.89 8.92
N VAL A 251 -13.48 -0.95 9.59
CA VAL A 251 -12.51 0.15 9.66
C VAL A 251 -12.02 0.57 8.26
N LEU A 252 -11.81 -0.39 7.35
CA LEU A 252 -11.37 -0.11 5.99
C LEU A 252 -12.49 0.52 5.12
N ILE A 253 -13.75 0.26 5.46
CA ILE A 253 -14.92 0.78 4.75
C ILE A 253 -15.22 2.21 5.19
N GLY A 254 -15.33 2.47 6.50
CA GLY A 254 -15.55 3.81 7.03
C GLY A 254 -16.25 3.89 8.40
N LYS A 255 -16.62 5.11 8.79
CA LYS A 255 -17.08 5.44 10.14
C LYS A 255 -18.37 4.72 10.53
N GLY A 256 -19.40 4.81 9.68
CA GLY A 256 -20.72 4.22 9.94
C GLY A 256 -20.70 2.72 10.26
N PRO A 257 -20.12 1.84 9.41
CA PRO A 257 -20.05 0.42 9.74
C PRO A 257 -19.17 0.14 10.96
N THR A 258 -18.14 0.95 11.22
CA THR A 258 -17.27 0.80 12.40
C THR A 258 -18.05 1.08 13.69
N GLU A 259 -18.83 2.18 13.73
CA GLU A 259 -19.71 2.52 14.86
C GLU A 259 -20.75 1.44 15.11
N MET A 260 -21.36 0.93 14.03
CA MET A 260 -22.35 -0.12 14.11
C MET A 260 -21.78 -1.40 14.74
N ILE A 261 -20.63 -1.90 14.27
CA ILE A 261 -20.01 -3.11 14.82
C ILE A 261 -19.53 -2.90 16.26
N LEU A 262 -18.95 -1.75 16.60
CA LEU A 262 -18.52 -1.45 17.98
C LEU A 262 -19.69 -1.32 18.94
N GLY A 263 -20.83 -0.82 18.47
CA GLY A 263 -22.08 -0.77 19.23
C GLY A 263 -22.63 -2.16 19.56
N TRP A 264 -22.45 -3.12 18.67
CA TRP A 264 -22.86 -4.52 18.89
C TRP A 264 -21.89 -5.30 19.75
N ASN A 265 -20.58 -5.18 19.48
CA ASN A 265 -19.54 -5.87 20.24
C ASN A 265 -18.22 -5.09 20.24
N SER A 266 -17.96 -4.36 21.33
CA SER A 266 -16.74 -3.58 21.51
C SER A 266 -15.49 -4.45 21.75
N GLY A 267 -15.65 -5.69 22.22
CA GLY A 267 -14.55 -6.63 22.48
C GLY A 267 -13.76 -7.01 21.22
N LEU A 268 -14.36 -6.84 20.04
CA LEU A 268 -13.70 -7.09 18.75
C LEU A 268 -12.49 -6.19 18.49
N ALA A 269 -12.41 -5.04 19.15
CA ALA A 269 -11.29 -4.10 18.98
C ALA A 269 -9.94 -4.68 19.46
N LYS A 270 -9.96 -5.69 20.34
CA LYS A 270 -8.77 -6.35 20.89
C LYS A 270 -8.40 -7.67 20.21
N GLN A 271 -9.25 -8.16 19.33
CA GLN A 271 -8.97 -9.42 18.65
C GLN A 271 -8.04 -9.13 17.47
N GLY A 272 -6.86 -9.75 17.46
CA GLY A 272 -5.95 -9.71 16.32
C GLY A 272 -6.40 -10.66 15.20
N ASP A 273 -5.93 -10.39 13.99
CA ASP A 273 -5.98 -11.37 12.88
C ASP A 273 -4.95 -12.50 13.09
N GLU A 274 -4.76 -13.38 12.09
CA GLU A 274 -3.75 -14.46 12.12
C GLU A 274 -2.31 -13.98 12.36
N LYS A 275 -2.02 -12.69 12.19
CA LYS A 275 -0.71 -12.08 12.45
C LYS A 275 -0.70 -11.26 13.74
N GLY A 276 -1.72 -11.39 14.58
CA GLY A 276 -1.91 -10.58 15.78
C GLY A 276 -2.30 -9.12 15.51
N ARG A 277 -2.58 -8.72 14.26
CA ARG A 277 -2.86 -7.32 13.94
C ARG A 277 -4.29 -6.99 14.30
N THR A 278 -4.46 -6.09 15.26
CA THR A 278 -5.78 -5.57 15.68
C THR A 278 -6.40 -4.61 14.64
N PRO A 279 -7.71 -4.30 14.72
CA PRO A 279 -8.35 -3.32 13.84
C PRO A 279 -7.69 -1.94 13.87
N LEU A 280 -7.03 -1.57 14.97
CA LEU A 280 -6.28 -0.31 15.08
C LEU A 280 -5.00 -0.31 14.23
N HIS A 281 -4.32 -1.46 14.05
CA HIS A 281 -3.21 -1.59 13.10
C HIS A 281 -3.68 -1.35 11.67
N PHE A 282 -4.84 -1.90 11.31
CA PHE A 282 -5.46 -1.68 9.99
C PHE A 282 -5.89 -0.23 9.78
N ALA A 283 -6.43 0.43 10.82
CA ALA A 283 -6.70 1.86 10.74
C ALA A 283 -5.40 2.64 10.46
N ALA A 284 -4.35 2.36 11.24
CA ALA A 284 -3.04 3.02 11.17
C ALA A 284 -2.26 2.79 9.86
N SER A 285 -2.51 1.68 9.15
CA SER A 285 -1.81 1.33 7.90
C SER A 285 -2.42 1.96 6.65
N THR A 286 -3.58 2.60 6.74
CA THR A 286 -4.29 3.13 5.56
C THR A 286 -4.11 4.62 5.36
N ASN A 287 -3.76 5.01 4.14
CA ASN A 287 -3.66 6.41 3.72
C ASN A 287 -5.00 6.95 3.18
N ARG A 288 -6.10 6.79 3.94
CA ARG A 288 -7.44 7.29 3.56
C ARG A 288 -7.84 8.50 4.40
N LEU A 289 -8.59 9.44 3.82
CA LEU A 289 -9.10 10.63 4.53
C LEU A 289 -9.90 10.28 5.80
N SER A 290 -10.58 9.13 5.79
CA SER A 290 -11.35 8.63 6.92
C SER A 290 -10.52 8.00 8.03
N MET A 291 -9.22 7.74 7.82
CA MET A 291 -8.36 7.07 8.81
C MET A 291 -8.30 7.84 10.13
N ARG A 292 -8.18 9.17 10.08
CA ARG A 292 -8.18 10.02 11.29
C ARG A 292 -9.42 9.79 12.13
N ALA A 293 -10.57 9.68 11.49
CA ALA A 293 -11.83 9.39 12.17
C ALA A 293 -11.83 7.97 12.73
N MET A 294 -11.25 6.98 12.04
CA MET A 294 -11.24 5.58 12.50
C MET A 294 -10.33 5.39 13.70
N VAL A 295 -9.10 5.93 13.64
CA VAL A 295 -8.16 5.90 14.76
C VAL A 295 -8.76 6.60 15.97
N LYS A 296 -9.32 7.81 15.79
CA LYS A 296 -9.97 8.54 16.89
C LYS A 296 -11.11 7.73 17.51
N LEU A 297 -11.96 7.15 16.67
CA LEU A 297 -13.14 6.41 17.12
C LEU A 297 -12.77 5.12 17.88
N LEU A 298 -11.81 4.35 17.37
CA LEU A 298 -11.31 3.17 18.07
C LEU A 298 -10.68 3.52 19.43
N LEU A 299 -9.94 4.64 19.50
CA LEU A 299 -9.33 5.12 20.75
C LEU A 299 -10.34 5.69 21.76
N GLU A 300 -11.45 6.28 21.28
CA GLU A 300 -12.56 6.75 22.12
C GLU A 300 -13.29 5.57 22.77
N HIS A 301 -13.48 4.47 22.04
CA HIS A 301 -14.10 3.26 22.56
C HIS A 301 -13.16 2.46 23.47
N ASP A 302 -11.93 2.18 23.03
CA ASP A 302 -10.98 1.40 23.83
C ASP A 302 -9.51 1.79 23.57
N ARG A 303 -8.95 2.51 24.56
CA ARG A 303 -7.55 2.96 24.57
C ARG A 303 -6.53 1.82 24.69
N SER A 304 -6.93 0.67 25.27
CA SER A 304 -6.00 -0.46 25.49
C SER A 304 -5.53 -1.10 24.17
N CYS A 305 -6.24 -0.87 23.07
CA CYS A 305 -5.88 -1.36 21.73
C CYS A 305 -4.52 -0.83 21.22
N VAL A 306 -4.05 0.30 21.75
CA VAL A 306 -2.73 0.87 21.40
C VAL A 306 -1.58 0.01 21.92
N TYR A 307 -1.81 -0.71 23.02
CA TYR A 307 -0.78 -1.48 23.73
C TYR A 307 -0.77 -2.96 23.35
N GLN A 308 -1.42 -3.32 22.26
CA GLN A 308 -1.40 -4.68 21.73
C GLN A 308 -0.43 -4.73 20.55
N PRO A 309 0.68 -5.47 20.66
CA PRO A 309 1.57 -5.70 19.54
C PRO A 309 1.01 -6.77 18.60
N ASP A 310 1.40 -6.71 17.33
CA ASP A 310 1.27 -7.82 16.40
C ASP A 310 2.33 -8.91 16.64
N ASP A 311 2.31 -9.99 15.86
CA ASP A 311 3.24 -11.13 16.03
C ASP A 311 4.71 -10.75 15.74
N GLU A 312 4.95 -9.65 15.03
CA GLU A 312 6.29 -9.08 14.80
C GLU A 312 6.71 -8.17 15.97
N GLY A 313 5.86 -8.02 16.99
CA GLY A 313 6.05 -7.12 18.13
C GLY A 313 5.72 -5.66 17.81
N SER A 314 5.21 -5.35 16.61
CA SER A 314 4.90 -3.99 16.19
C SER A 314 3.57 -3.53 16.75
N TYR A 315 3.58 -2.39 17.43
CA TYR A 315 2.36 -1.71 17.89
C TYR A 315 1.75 -0.81 16.80
N PRO A 316 0.47 -0.40 16.90
CA PRO A 316 -0.18 0.46 15.91
C PRO A 316 0.56 1.78 15.63
N ILE A 317 1.26 2.33 16.64
CA ILE A 317 2.06 3.55 16.49
C ILE A 317 3.28 3.35 15.58
N HIS A 318 3.88 2.16 15.55
CA HIS A 318 4.99 1.82 14.65
C HIS A 318 4.50 1.72 13.21
N VAL A 319 3.34 1.07 13.00
CA VAL A 319 2.70 0.97 11.68
C VAL A 319 2.33 2.37 11.15
N ALA A 320 1.79 3.24 12.01
CA ALA A 320 1.50 4.63 11.65
C ALA A 320 2.77 5.43 11.31
N ALA A 321 3.85 5.23 12.06
CA ALA A 321 5.12 5.89 11.80
C ALA A 321 5.78 5.43 10.50
N ALA A 322 5.68 4.14 10.17
CA ALA A 322 6.14 3.58 8.90
C ALA A 322 5.36 4.12 7.70
N LEU A 323 4.04 4.34 7.85
CA LEU A 323 3.20 4.90 6.78
C LEU A 323 3.63 6.33 6.40
N GLY A 324 4.04 7.12 7.38
CA GLY A 324 4.50 8.48 7.15
C GLY A 324 3.44 9.44 6.60
N GLY A 325 3.91 10.54 5.99
CA GLY A 325 3.07 11.56 5.41
C GLY A 325 2.08 12.21 6.38
N VAL A 326 1.03 12.82 5.84
CA VAL A 326 -0.01 13.49 6.65
C VAL A 326 -0.85 12.47 7.44
N ALA A 327 -1.13 11.31 6.85
CA ALA A 327 -1.88 10.24 7.47
C ALA A 327 -1.15 9.67 8.70
N GLY A 328 0.05 9.14 8.53
CA GLY A 328 0.86 8.60 9.62
C GLY A 328 1.11 9.63 10.72
N LEU A 329 1.41 10.88 10.34
CA LEU A 329 1.54 12.00 11.28
C LEU A 329 0.31 12.15 12.19
N PHE A 330 -0.90 12.17 11.62
CA PHE A 330 -2.12 12.32 12.41
C PHE A 330 -2.43 11.10 13.27
N ALA A 331 -2.19 9.89 12.77
CA ALA A 331 -2.37 8.67 13.54
C ALA A 331 -1.45 8.64 14.76
N VAL A 332 -0.14 8.89 14.57
CA VAL A 332 0.84 8.98 15.66
C VAL A 332 0.44 10.08 16.64
N ARG A 333 0.07 11.27 16.14
CA ARG A 333 -0.36 12.39 16.99
C ARG A 333 -1.57 12.03 17.85
N LEU A 334 -2.60 11.43 17.27
CA LEU A 334 -3.80 11.02 18.00
C LEU A 334 -3.50 9.95 19.04
N MET A 335 -2.67 8.96 18.71
CA MET A 335 -2.27 7.92 19.67
C MET A 335 -1.52 8.51 20.86
N ILE A 336 -0.59 9.45 20.63
CA ILE A 336 0.14 10.13 21.70
C ILE A 336 -0.79 11.05 22.52
N GLU A 337 -1.73 11.73 21.89
CA GLU A 337 -2.70 12.61 22.56
C GLU A 337 -3.64 11.83 23.49
N PHE A 338 -4.15 10.68 23.04
CA PHE A 338 -5.01 9.82 23.84
C PHE A 338 -4.25 8.97 24.86
N CYS A 339 -3.03 8.56 24.53
CA CYS A 339 -2.19 7.62 25.29
C CYS A 339 -0.72 8.06 25.24
N PRO A 340 -0.28 9.00 26.11
CA PRO A 340 1.09 9.53 26.06
C PRO A 340 2.19 8.48 26.26
N ASP A 341 1.91 7.43 27.05
CA ASP A 341 2.88 6.35 27.30
C ASP A 341 3.13 5.47 26.06
N SER A 342 2.23 5.50 25.05
CA SER A 342 2.40 4.75 23.80
C SER A 342 3.65 5.15 23.01
N ALA A 343 4.12 6.38 23.18
CA ALA A 343 5.30 6.88 22.50
C ALA A 343 6.58 6.16 22.93
N GLY A 344 6.57 5.52 24.11
CA GLY A 344 7.70 4.76 24.64
C GLY A 344 7.68 3.27 24.32
N LEU A 345 6.69 2.80 23.56
CA LEU A 345 6.62 1.42 23.11
C LEU A 345 7.77 1.08 22.16
N ARG A 346 8.22 -0.17 22.24
CA ARG A 346 9.31 -0.71 21.43
C ARG A 346 8.81 -1.92 20.67
N ASP A 347 9.08 -1.97 19.37
CA ASP A 347 8.73 -3.12 18.54
C ASP A 347 9.55 -4.38 18.90
N GLY A 348 9.33 -5.51 18.20
CA GLY A 348 10.06 -6.76 18.44
C GLY A 348 11.58 -6.68 18.26
N THR A 349 12.07 -5.63 17.57
CA THR A 349 13.50 -5.34 17.39
C THR A 349 14.04 -4.31 18.39
N GLY A 350 13.20 -3.86 19.33
CA GLY A 350 13.53 -2.84 20.31
C GLY A 350 13.41 -1.40 19.79
N ARG A 351 12.97 -1.19 18.54
CA ARG A 351 12.86 0.14 17.92
C ARG A 351 11.62 0.87 18.44
N SER A 352 11.76 2.18 18.65
CA SER A 352 10.60 3.07 18.89
C SER A 352 10.00 3.57 17.57
N PHE A 353 8.83 4.22 17.63
CA PHE A 353 8.20 4.82 16.45
C PHE A 353 9.12 5.84 15.72
N LEU A 354 10.05 6.48 16.44
CA LEU A 354 11.03 7.41 15.86
C LEU A 354 12.03 6.68 14.96
N HIS A 355 12.53 5.53 15.39
CA HIS A 355 13.44 4.72 14.58
C HIS A 355 12.76 4.31 13.28
N VAL A 356 11.53 3.79 13.39
CA VAL A 356 10.72 3.39 12.23
C VAL A 356 10.45 4.58 11.29
N ALA A 357 10.17 5.78 11.83
CA ALA A 357 9.98 6.97 11.01
C ALA A 357 11.26 7.43 10.30
N VAL A 358 12.43 7.27 10.93
CA VAL A 358 13.73 7.60 10.34
C VAL A 358 14.07 6.61 9.22
N ASP A 359 13.94 5.31 9.47
CA ASP A 359 14.19 4.24 8.50
C ASP A 359 13.30 4.38 7.25
N ASN A 360 12.06 4.84 7.42
CA ASN A 360 11.10 5.04 6.32
C ASN A 360 11.11 6.46 5.74
N LEU A 361 12.13 7.29 6.03
CA LEU A 361 12.26 8.65 5.47
C LEU A 361 11.03 9.55 5.72
N CYS A 362 10.51 9.55 6.95
CA CYS A 362 9.28 10.25 7.33
C CYS A 362 9.54 11.50 8.20
N PRO A 363 10.05 12.62 7.63
CA PRO A 363 10.41 13.82 8.39
C PRO A 363 9.24 14.46 9.11
N SER A 364 8.01 14.33 8.59
CA SER A 364 6.82 14.89 9.23
C SER A 364 6.54 14.26 10.60
N VAL A 365 6.72 12.95 10.73
CA VAL A 365 6.52 12.22 12.00
C VAL A 365 7.64 12.57 13.00
N VAL A 366 8.87 12.73 12.52
CA VAL A 366 10.00 13.18 13.37
C VAL A 366 9.79 14.62 13.85
N ALA A 367 9.28 15.51 12.98
CA ALA A 367 8.94 16.88 13.34
C ALA A 367 7.84 16.95 14.41
N LEU A 368 6.88 16.02 14.42
CA LEU A 368 5.87 15.92 15.47
C LEU A 368 6.50 15.75 16.86
N ALA A 369 7.49 14.86 16.98
CA ALA A 369 8.15 14.60 18.25
C ALA A 369 8.81 15.87 18.82
N ARG A 370 9.41 16.69 17.94
CA ARG A 370 9.95 18.01 18.29
C ARG A 370 8.88 18.96 18.81
N PHE A 371 7.74 19.08 18.12
CA PHE A 371 6.66 20.00 18.49
C PHE A 371 5.75 19.48 19.61
N SER A 372 6.03 18.29 20.16
CA SER A 372 5.28 17.69 21.25
C SER A 372 6.06 17.82 22.57
N PRO A 373 5.88 18.92 23.33
CA PRO A 373 6.62 19.15 24.59
C PRO A 373 6.25 18.14 25.68
N GLY A 374 5.07 17.52 25.60
CA GLY A 374 4.64 16.44 26.51
C GLY A 374 5.40 15.12 26.32
N LEU A 375 6.18 14.99 25.24
CA LEU A 375 7.00 13.79 25.01
C LEU A 375 8.21 13.78 25.95
N ARG A 376 8.34 12.70 26.75
CA ARG A 376 9.47 12.52 27.67
C ARG A 376 10.79 12.50 26.89
N SER A 377 11.83 13.14 27.44
CA SER A 377 13.19 13.11 26.87
C SER A 377 13.73 11.69 26.65
N ALA A 378 13.31 10.74 27.49
CA ALA A 378 13.64 9.33 27.36
C ALA A 378 13.22 8.72 26.01
N VAL A 379 12.11 9.19 25.41
CA VAL A 379 11.62 8.69 24.12
C VAL A 379 12.56 9.08 22.98
N MET A 380 13.10 10.30 23.04
CA MET A 380 14.01 10.83 22.01
C MET A 380 15.35 10.09 21.95
N ASN A 381 15.76 9.46 23.07
CA ASN A 381 17.05 8.78 23.21
C ASN A 381 16.91 7.28 23.44
N MET A 382 15.75 6.70 23.08
CA MET A 382 15.63 5.25 23.11
C MET A 382 16.65 4.63 22.18
N GLN A 383 17.18 3.50 22.60
CA GLN A 383 18.09 2.69 21.83
C GLN A 383 17.36 1.45 21.34
N ASP A 384 17.50 1.12 20.06
CA ASP A 384 17.01 -0.13 19.47
C ASP A 384 17.78 -1.36 19.97
N GLY A 385 17.49 -2.55 19.44
CA GLY A 385 18.19 -3.79 19.78
C GLY A 385 19.71 -3.76 19.53
N ASN A 386 20.19 -2.88 18.65
CA ASN A 386 21.61 -2.69 18.35
C ASN A 386 22.25 -1.56 19.18
N GLY A 387 21.48 -0.91 20.07
CA GLY A 387 21.95 0.24 20.83
C GLY A 387 21.87 1.56 20.06
N ASN A 388 21.38 1.55 18.81
CA ASN A 388 21.30 2.74 17.99
C ASN A 388 20.13 3.61 18.45
N THR A 389 20.35 4.92 18.55
CA THR A 389 19.26 5.89 18.70
C THR A 389 18.72 6.28 17.33
N ALA A 390 17.54 6.93 17.29
CA ALA A 390 17.01 7.51 16.06
C ALA A 390 18.00 8.48 15.37
N LEU A 391 18.89 9.12 16.13
CA LEU A 391 19.96 9.96 15.58
C LEU A 391 21.07 9.15 14.91
N HIS A 392 21.43 7.96 15.42
CA HIS A 392 22.35 7.06 14.73
C HIS A 392 21.80 6.67 13.37
N GLN A 393 20.54 6.20 13.32
CA GLN A 393 19.88 5.85 12.06
C GLN A 393 19.76 7.04 11.10
N ALA A 394 19.47 8.24 11.60
CA ALA A 394 19.37 9.43 10.74
C ALA A 394 20.71 9.76 10.04
N VAL A 395 21.84 9.47 10.70
CA VAL A 395 23.17 9.62 10.10
C VAL A 395 23.40 8.56 9.01
N HIS A 396 22.96 7.31 9.21
CA HIS A 396 23.07 6.26 8.18
C HIS A 396 22.18 6.54 6.97
N VAL A 397 20.93 6.94 7.20
CA VAL A 397 19.96 7.24 6.14
C VAL A 397 20.33 8.50 5.33
N CYS A 398 21.21 9.36 5.88
CA CYS A 398 21.69 10.59 5.24
C CYS A 398 20.58 11.60 4.86
N ASP A 399 19.40 11.54 5.50
CA ASP A 399 18.35 12.54 5.32
C ASP A 399 18.61 13.77 6.19
N ILE A 400 18.96 14.86 5.50
CA ILE A 400 19.35 16.13 6.11
C ILE A 400 18.23 16.73 6.96
N MET A 401 16.96 16.62 6.53
CA MET A 401 15.83 17.23 7.24
C MET A 401 15.52 16.46 8.53
N ILE A 402 15.52 15.14 8.48
CA ILE A 402 15.35 14.27 9.64
C ILE A 402 16.46 14.52 10.66
N PHE A 403 17.72 14.52 10.20
CA PHE A 403 18.86 14.83 11.04
C PHE A 403 18.72 16.20 11.69
N PHE A 404 18.31 17.22 10.92
CA PHE A 404 18.13 18.57 11.43
C PHE A 404 17.02 18.69 12.49
N PHE A 405 15.88 18.02 12.29
CA PHE A 405 14.80 18.01 13.28
C PHE A 405 15.21 17.36 14.60
N LEU A 406 15.98 16.27 14.54
CA LEU A 406 16.54 15.63 15.73
C LEU A 406 17.62 16.50 16.39
N LEU A 407 18.50 17.12 15.59
CA LEU A 407 19.58 17.94 16.10
C LEU A 407 19.06 19.19 16.82
N ILE A 408 18.04 19.88 16.33
CA ILE A 408 17.50 21.06 17.03
C ILE A 408 16.94 20.70 18.41
N ASP A 409 16.38 19.51 18.57
CA ASP A 409 15.71 19.13 19.81
C ASP A 409 16.72 18.91 20.93
N ARG A 410 16.75 19.84 21.91
CA ARG A 410 17.62 19.79 23.10
C ARG A 410 17.52 18.48 23.89
N ARG A 411 16.40 17.77 23.77
CA ARG A 411 16.20 16.49 24.45
C ARG A 411 17.00 15.36 23.82
N VAL A 412 17.44 15.48 22.57
CA VAL A 412 18.26 14.47 21.88
C VAL A 412 19.72 14.58 22.34
N LEU A 413 20.26 13.49 22.85
CA LEU A 413 21.63 13.33 23.30
C LEU A 413 22.53 12.93 22.12
N LEU A 414 23.67 13.59 21.99
CA LEU A 414 24.61 13.41 20.88
C LEU A 414 25.73 12.41 21.20
N ASP A 415 25.88 12.04 22.47
CA ASP A 415 26.98 11.27 23.04
C ASP A 415 26.58 9.83 23.43
N VAL A 416 25.33 9.45 23.17
CA VAL A 416 24.85 8.07 23.38
C VAL A 416 25.64 7.12 22.49
N LYS A 417 26.15 6.04 23.06
CA LYS A 417 26.90 5.02 22.33
C LYS A 417 26.03 3.80 22.07
N ASN A 418 26.10 3.26 20.85
CA ASN A 418 25.47 1.99 20.51
C ASN A 418 26.20 0.78 21.13
N ASN A 419 25.72 -0.44 20.87
CA ASN A 419 26.31 -1.66 21.43
C ASN A 419 27.75 -1.90 20.96
N MET A 420 28.17 -1.27 19.85
CA MET A 420 29.54 -1.30 19.34
C MET A 420 30.43 -0.20 19.96
N GLY A 421 29.88 0.66 20.82
CA GLY A 421 30.61 1.76 21.46
C GLY A 421 30.72 3.03 20.61
N TYR A 422 30.02 3.09 19.47
CA TYR A 422 30.06 4.22 18.55
C TYR A 422 28.98 5.25 18.88
N THR A 423 29.34 6.54 18.80
CA THR A 423 28.40 7.68 18.80
C THR A 423 27.82 7.88 17.39
N PRO A 424 26.69 8.60 17.22
CA PRO A 424 26.09 8.87 15.91
C PRO A 424 27.05 9.62 14.97
N ARG A 425 27.83 8.87 14.18
CA ARG A 425 28.86 9.38 13.25
C ARG A 425 28.94 8.46 12.05
N VAL A 426 29.23 9.02 10.89
CA VAL A 426 29.45 8.24 9.65
C VAL A 426 30.66 7.33 9.84
N GLU A 427 30.47 6.02 9.72
CA GLU A 427 31.52 5.01 9.85
C GLU A 427 32.49 5.03 8.66
N LYS A 428 33.71 4.52 8.86
CA LYS A 428 34.75 4.42 7.81
C LYS A 428 34.61 3.17 6.93
N GLU A 429 33.77 2.20 7.32
CA GLU A 429 33.69 0.85 6.74
C GLU A 429 32.76 0.77 5.50
N GLU A 430 31.77 1.66 5.37
CA GLU A 430 30.87 1.79 4.19
C GLU A 430 31.53 2.48 2.97
N ARG A 431 32.85 2.65 3.03
CA ARG A 431 33.70 3.27 2.00
C ARG A 431 33.59 2.58 0.62
N GLY A 432 33.17 1.31 0.60
CA GLY A 432 32.95 0.53 -0.62
C GLY A 432 31.74 1.00 -1.44
N GLU A 433 30.58 1.19 -0.81
CA GLU A 433 29.36 1.67 -1.47
C GLU A 433 29.45 3.16 -1.82
N LEU A 434 30.11 3.98 -0.97
CA LEU A 434 30.46 5.34 -1.36
C LEU A 434 31.39 5.37 -2.59
N SER A 435 32.25 4.36 -2.78
CA SER A 435 33.17 4.34 -3.93
C SER A 435 32.47 4.22 -5.28
N THR A 436 31.33 3.52 -5.34
CA THR A 436 30.54 3.41 -6.57
C THR A 436 29.78 4.71 -6.83
N ILE A 437 29.18 5.30 -5.80
CA ILE A 437 28.53 6.61 -5.87
C ILE A 437 29.52 7.71 -6.30
N TYR A 438 30.75 7.73 -5.76
CA TYR A 438 31.77 8.68 -6.17
C TYR A 438 32.21 8.51 -7.63
N LYS A 439 32.22 7.27 -8.14
CA LYS A 439 32.56 7.00 -9.54
C LYS A 439 31.49 7.57 -10.48
N ASP A 440 30.22 7.34 -10.18
CA ASP A 440 29.10 7.84 -10.99
C ASP A 440 28.97 9.37 -10.89
N ALA A 441 29.15 9.93 -9.69
CA ALA A 441 29.21 11.37 -9.48
C ALA A 441 30.38 12.02 -10.24
N ALA A 442 31.57 11.41 -10.21
CA ALA A 442 32.73 11.93 -10.94
C ALA A 442 32.51 11.97 -12.45
N GLN A 443 31.84 10.96 -13.03
CA GLN A 443 31.48 10.95 -14.45
C GLN A 443 30.53 12.10 -14.81
N ASN A 444 29.45 12.28 -14.03
CA ASN A 444 28.50 13.36 -14.25
C ASN A 444 29.13 14.75 -14.11
N LEU A 445 29.99 14.93 -13.09
CA LEU A 445 30.72 16.18 -12.87
C LEU A 445 31.74 16.47 -13.98
N THR A 446 32.35 15.43 -14.57
CA THR A 446 33.30 15.58 -15.68
C THR A 446 32.60 16.15 -16.91
N ILE A 447 31.38 15.70 -17.20
CA ILE A 447 30.56 16.23 -18.30
C ILE A 447 30.31 17.73 -18.10
N GLY A 448 29.89 18.13 -16.89
CA GLY A 448 29.67 19.54 -16.55
C GLY A 448 30.94 20.39 -16.66
N ALA A 449 32.08 19.88 -16.18
CA ALA A 449 33.37 20.57 -16.27
C ALA A 449 33.80 20.80 -17.72
N VAL A 450 33.68 19.77 -18.58
CA VAL A 450 34.02 19.88 -20.01
C VAL A 450 33.10 20.87 -20.72
N LEU A 451 31.80 20.89 -20.41
CA LEU A 451 30.87 21.88 -20.96
C LEU A 451 31.24 23.33 -20.59
N ILE A 452 31.74 23.57 -19.38
CA ILE A 452 32.21 24.91 -19.00
C ILE A 452 33.48 25.28 -19.77
N VAL A 453 34.41 24.34 -19.96
CA VAL A 453 35.61 24.54 -20.79
C VAL A 453 35.22 24.91 -22.22
N THR A 454 34.25 24.22 -22.83
CA THR A 454 33.83 24.49 -24.21
C THR A 454 33.13 25.84 -24.35
N VAL A 455 32.24 26.21 -23.42
CA VAL A 455 31.55 27.52 -23.44
C VAL A 455 32.53 28.67 -23.27
N THR A 456 33.47 28.56 -22.33
CA THR A 456 34.49 29.61 -22.08
C THR A 456 35.51 29.70 -23.21
N PHE A 457 35.87 28.57 -23.82
CA PHE A 457 36.69 28.55 -25.03
C PHE A 457 35.99 29.26 -26.20
N ALA A 458 34.71 28.96 -26.44
CA ALA A 458 33.93 29.63 -27.48
C ALA A 458 33.80 31.14 -27.24
N ALA A 459 33.58 31.55 -25.97
CA ALA A 459 33.49 32.95 -25.56
C ALA A 459 34.75 33.77 -25.90
N THR A 460 35.92 33.11 -26.00
CA THR A 460 37.17 33.76 -26.41
C THR A 460 37.16 34.19 -27.88
N PHE A 461 36.41 33.51 -28.75
CA PHE A 461 36.31 33.88 -30.17
C PHE A 461 35.06 34.70 -30.50
N THR A 462 34.05 34.68 -29.63
CA THR A 462 32.80 35.45 -29.77
C THR A 462 32.78 36.66 -28.84
N MET A 463 33.75 37.55 -29.00
CA MET A 463 33.92 38.70 -28.10
C MET A 463 32.74 39.70 -28.18
N PRO A 464 32.24 40.20 -27.03
CA PRO A 464 31.21 41.21 -27.01
C PRO A 464 31.68 42.50 -27.70
N GLY A 465 30.89 43.02 -28.64
CA GLY A 465 31.21 44.23 -29.41
C GLY A 465 31.90 43.99 -30.77
N GLY A 466 32.30 42.75 -31.09
CA GLY A 466 32.94 42.41 -32.36
C GLY A 466 34.39 42.86 -32.47
N TYR A 467 34.95 42.75 -33.68
CA TYR A 467 36.36 43.04 -33.98
C TYR A 467 36.50 44.30 -34.84
N VAL A 468 37.60 45.03 -34.65
CA VAL A 468 37.93 46.21 -35.46
C VAL A 468 38.27 45.76 -36.89
N SER A 469 37.40 46.10 -37.85
CA SER A 469 37.47 45.67 -39.27
C SER A 469 38.10 46.69 -40.25
N SER A 470 38.64 47.80 -39.73
CA SER A 470 39.41 48.87 -40.40
C SER A 470 38.70 49.77 -41.43
N SER A 471 38.73 51.08 -41.15
CA SER A 471 39.00 52.18 -42.11
C SER A 471 39.63 53.42 -41.42
N ASP A 472 40.31 53.25 -40.27
CA ASP A 472 41.02 54.32 -39.55
C ASP A 472 42.50 53.91 -39.38
N ASP A 473 43.40 54.88 -39.51
CA ASP A 473 44.84 54.81 -39.88
C ASP A 473 45.83 53.96 -39.03
N ASP A 474 45.40 53.12 -38.09
CA ASP A 474 46.31 52.31 -37.25
C ASP A 474 46.25 50.81 -37.60
N GLY A 475 47.14 50.36 -38.50
CA GLY A 475 47.27 48.95 -38.91
C GLY A 475 47.54 47.95 -37.76
N GLU A 476 48.07 48.42 -36.62
CA GLU A 476 48.36 47.60 -35.44
C GLU A 476 47.12 47.13 -34.66
N ARG A 477 45.97 47.82 -34.79
CA ARG A 477 44.77 47.50 -34.00
C ARG A 477 43.78 46.58 -34.71
N ARG A 478 44.08 46.19 -35.95
CA ARG A 478 43.21 45.34 -36.77
C ARG A 478 43.04 43.95 -36.15
N GLY A 479 41.79 43.50 -35.99
CA GLY A 479 41.49 42.21 -35.36
C GLY A 479 41.47 42.20 -33.83
N THR A 480 41.63 43.36 -33.18
CA THR A 480 41.42 43.48 -31.73
C THR A 480 39.93 43.70 -31.40
N PRO A 481 39.45 43.32 -30.20
CA PRO A 481 38.07 43.58 -29.78
C PRO A 481 37.80 45.09 -29.67
N THR A 482 36.65 45.55 -30.17
CA THR A 482 36.28 46.98 -30.18
C THR A 482 36.17 47.61 -28.79
N LEU A 483 35.90 46.80 -27.77
CA LEU A 483 35.69 47.22 -26.37
C LEU A 483 36.93 47.00 -25.49
N ALA A 484 38.07 46.65 -26.11
CA ALA A 484 39.35 46.50 -25.44
C ALA A 484 39.75 47.79 -24.71
N GLY A 485 40.22 47.67 -23.47
CA GLY A 485 40.60 48.82 -22.64
C GLY A 485 39.48 49.37 -21.74
N THR A 486 38.26 48.80 -21.75
CA THR A 486 37.24 49.10 -20.72
C THR A 486 37.38 48.16 -19.52
N CYS A 487 37.20 48.67 -18.29
CA CYS A 487 37.40 47.85 -17.08
C CYS A 487 36.45 46.66 -17.01
N ALA A 488 35.23 46.81 -17.53
CA ALA A 488 34.24 45.74 -17.59
C ALA A 488 34.59 44.66 -18.63
N PHE A 489 35.23 45.04 -19.75
CA PHE A 489 35.72 44.08 -20.74
C PHE A 489 36.91 43.28 -20.21
N ASP A 490 37.84 43.91 -19.51
CA ASP A 490 38.98 43.21 -18.90
C ASP A 490 38.51 42.23 -17.81
N ALA A 491 37.52 42.62 -17.00
CA ALA A 491 36.86 41.72 -16.04
C ALA A 491 36.18 40.52 -16.75
N PHE A 492 35.54 40.73 -17.90
CA PHE A 492 34.97 39.65 -18.71
C PHE A 492 36.04 38.65 -19.20
N VAL A 493 37.18 39.14 -19.68
CA VAL A 493 38.28 38.29 -20.15
C VAL A 493 38.91 37.52 -18.98
N VAL A 494 39.16 38.18 -17.85
CA VAL A 494 39.68 37.52 -16.63
C VAL A 494 38.69 36.46 -16.13
N ALA A 495 37.38 36.74 -16.13
CA ALA A 495 36.35 35.81 -15.69
C ALA A 495 36.29 34.53 -16.56
N ASN A 496 36.30 34.66 -17.89
CA ASN A 496 36.33 33.50 -18.79
C ASN A 496 37.63 32.71 -18.68
N THR A 497 38.77 33.39 -18.56
CA THR A 497 40.09 32.73 -18.43
C THR A 497 40.17 31.94 -17.13
N LEU A 498 39.70 32.54 -16.03
CA LEU A 498 39.65 31.89 -14.73
C LEU A 498 38.69 30.68 -14.75
N ALA A 499 37.50 30.84 -15.35
CA ALA A 499 36.54 29.76 -15.51
C ALA A 499 37.13 28.57 -16.32
N PHE A 500 37.80 28.86 -17.44
CA PHE A 500 38.46 27.87 -18.28
C PHE A 500 39.54 27.09 -17.52
N MET A 501 40.45 27.79 -16.84
CA MET A 501 41.56 27.18 -16.10
C MET A 501 41.05 26.33 -14.93
N LEU A 502 40.11 26.86 -14.13
CA LEU A 502 39.56 26.13 -12.99
C LEU A 502 38.78 24.88 -13.42
N SER A 503 38.01 24.98 -14.51
CA SER A 503 37.27 23.82 -15.04
C SER A 503 38.18 22.78 -15.69
N GLY A 504 39.23 23.21 -16.38
CA GLY A 504 40.27 22.32 -16.91
C GLY A 504 40.98 21.56 -15.78
N MET A 505 41.42 22.26 -14.73
CA MET A 505 42.01 21.64 -13.54
C MET A 505 41.04 20.68 -12.82
N ALA A 506 39.75 21.03 -12.76
CA ALA A 506 38.72 20.15 -12.21
C ALA A 506 38.56 18.87 -13.04
N THR A 507 38.57 18.99 -14.37
CA THR A 507 38.47 17.87 -15.32
C THR A 507 39.64 16.88 -15.14
N PHE A 508 40.87 17.39 -15.06
CA PHE A 508 42.04 16.54 -14.78
C PHE A 508 41.94 15.85 -13.41
N SER A 509 41.48 16.58 -12.38
CA SER A 509 41.31 16.02 -11.02
C SER A 509 40.22 14.93 -10.98
N LEU A 510 39.11 15.10 -11.70
CA LEU A 510 38.03 14.11 -11.81
C LEU A 510 38.47 12.86 -12.59
N MET A 511 39.33 13.00 -13.59
CA MET A 511 39.88 11.87 -14.34
C MET A 511 40.71 10.95 -13.44
N TYR A 512 41.52 11.52 -12.52
CA TYR A 512 42.23 10.74 -11.51
C TYR A 512 41.29 10.12 -10.46
N ALA A 513 40.20 10.79 -10.10
CA ALA A 513 39.18 10.20 -9.24
C ALA A 513 38.47 9.00 -9.89
N GLY A 514 38.30 8.98 -11.21
CA GLY A 514 37.71 7.86 -11.96
C GLY A 514 38.63 6.64 -12.11
N TYR A 515 39.95 6.79 -11.89
CA TYR A 515 40.94 5.74 -12.11
C TYR A 515 40.94 4.72 -10.96
N THR A 516 40.49 3.50 -11.25
CA THR A 516 40.20 2.44 -10.28
C THR A 516 41.38 1.86 -9.50
N PRO A 517 42.63 1.86 -10.00
CA PRO A 517 43.78 1.34 -9.25
C PRO A 517 44.29 2.25 -8.11
N LEU A 518 43.80 3.49 -7.99
CA LEU A 518 44.26 4.42 -6.96
C LEU A 518 43.56 4.21 -5.61
N ASP A 519 44.30 4.48 -4.54
CA ASP A 519 43.78 4.44 -3.17
C ASP A 519 42.53 5.30 -2.99
N PHE A 520 41.54 4.78 -2.27
CA PHE A 520 40.28 5.50 -2.02
C PHE A 520 40.52 6.88 -1.38
N ALA A 521 41.43 7.00 -0.41
CA ALA A 521 41.73 8.27 0.27
C ALA A 521 42.35 9.32 -0.68
N PHE A 522 43.00 8.89 -1.75
CA PHE A 522 43.47 9.78 -2.81
C PHE A 522 42.31 10.22 -3.71
N ARG A 523 41.44 9.27 -4.12
CA ARG A 523 40.26 9.55 -4.94
C ARG A 523 39.28 10.52 -4.25
N GLU A 524 39.04 10.33 -2.97
CA GLU A 524 38.20 11.23 -2.14
C GLU A 524 38.76 12.66 -2.13
N ARG A 525 40.09 12.81 -2.00
CA ARG A 525 40.75 14.13 -2.07
C ARG A 525 40.61 14.76 -3.45
N CYS A 526 40.79 13.99 -4.52
CA CYS A 526 40.61 14.48 -5.89
C CYS A 526 39.18 14.96 -6.17
N VAL A 527 38.16 14.20 -5.74
CA VAL A 527 36.74 14.60 -5.90
C VAL A 527 36.42 15.87 -5.11
N LYS A 528 36.87 15.97 -3.86
CA LYS A 528 36.65 17.17 -3.04
C LYS A 528 37.31 18.40 -3.65
N LEU A 529 38.54 18.25 -4.15
CA LEU A 529 39.26 19.32 -4.84
C LEU A 529 38.53 19.74 -6.11
N SER A 530 38.11 18.78 -6.95
CA SER A 530 37.41 19.08 -8.20
C SER A 530 36.06 19.75 -7.97
N MET A 531 35.32 19.33 -6.94
CA MET A 531 34.05 19.97 -6.56
C MET A 531 34.25 21.44 -6.22
N GLY A 532 35.29 21.77 -5.43
CA GLY A 532 35.63 23.15 -5.11
C GLY A 532 35.97 23.97 -6.36
N LEU A 533 36.83 23.44 -7.23
CA LEU A 533 37.23 24.10 -8.48
C LEU A 533 36.06 24.33 -9.43
N LEU A 534 35.16 23.35 -9.58
CA LEU A 534 33.99 23.44 -10.45
C LEU A 534 33.00 24.49 -9.96
N HIS A 535 32.75 24.53 -8.64
CA HIS A 535 31.92 25.57 -8.02
C HIS A 535 32.50 26.98 -8.25
N SER A 536 33.82 27.15 -8.15
CA SER A 536 34.47 28.43 -8.46
C SER A 536 34.34 28.77 -9.96
N SER A 537 34.50 27.78 -10.85
CA SER A 537 34.36 27.97 -12.30
C SER A 537 32.94 28.41 -12.71
N VAL A 538 31.90 27.77 -12.18
CA VAL A 538 30.50 28.15 -12.44
C VAL A 538 30.22 29.61 -12.03
N ARG A 539 30.75 30.04 -10.87
CA ARG A 539 30.62 31.45 -10.43
C ARG A 539 31.35 32.41 -11.37
N SER A 540 32.53 32.03 -11.85
CA SER A 540 33.28 32.82 -12.85
C SER A 540 32.55 32.93 -14.19
N VAL A 541 31.90 31.85 -14.67
CA VAL A 541 31.04 31.91 -15.87
C VAL A 541 29.86 32.87 -15.66
N GLY A 542 29.21 32.82 -14.49
CA GLY A 542 28.15 33.76 -14.14
C GLY A 542 28.63 35.22 -14.13
N ALA A 543 29.82 35.48 -13.59
CA ALA A 543 30.45 36.80 -13.64
C ALA A 543 30.78 37.25 -15.07
N ALA A 544 31.26 36.34 -15.92
CA ALA A 544 31.51 36.61 -17.33
C ALA A 544 30.20 36.99 -18.05
N PHE A 545 29.11 36.26 -17.82
CA PHE A 545 27.81 36.58 -18.41
C PHE A 545 27.30 37.97 -17.98
N LEU A 546 27.41 38.30 -16.70
CA LEU A 546 26.99 39.61 -16.18
C LEU A 546 27.81 40.77 -16.75
N THR A 547 29.14 40.63 -16.76
CA THR A 547 30.05 41.64 -17.31
C THR A 547 29.86 41.82 -18.82
N ALA A 548 29.68 40.74 -19.57
CA ALA A 548 29.35 40.81 -21.00
C ALA A 548 28.02 41.54 -21.25
N THR A 549 26.98 41.20 -20.49
CA THR A 549 25.65 41.84 -20.61
C THR A 549 25.72 43.33 -20.29
N TYR A 550 26.46 43.70 -19.25
CA TYR A 550 26.69 45.10 -18.89
C TYR A 550 27.38 45.85 -20.03
N VAL A 551 28.46 45.29 -20.57
CA VAL A 551 29.22 45.90 -21.67
C VAL A 551 28.36 46.09 -22.93
N MET A 552 27.49 45.14 -23.25
CA MET A 552 26.62 45.22 -24.44
C MET A 552 25.43 46.16 -24.27
N LEU A 553 24.78 46.17 -23.09
CA LEU A 553 23.43 46.75 -22.94
C LEU A 553 23.32 47.94 -21.98
N ALA A 554 24.35 48.25 -21.18
CA ALA A 554 24.26 49.32 -20.18
C ALA A 554 23.91 50.69 -20.76
N ARG A 555 24.36 50.99 -21.99
CA ARG A 555 24.07 52.26 -22.67
C ARG A 555 22.72 52.29 -23.39
N VAL A 556 22.22 51.12 -23.80
CA VAL A 556 21.03 51.01 -24.68
C VAL A 556 19.77 50.69 -23.87
N ALA A 557 19.87 49.84 -22.86
CA ALA A 557 18.73 49.34 -22.09
C ALA A 557 19.10 49.10 -20.61
N PRO A 558 19.34 50.17 -19.82
CA PRO A 558 19.80 50.04 -18.43
C PRO A 558 18.80 49.30 -17.52
N LYS A 559 17.49 49.42 -17.79
CA LYS A 559 16.45 48.69 -17.04
C LYS A 559 16.56 47.18 -17.22
N LEU A 560 16.95 46.71 -18.41
CA LEU A 560 17.12 45.28 -18.69
C LEU A 560 18.38 44.73 -18.00
N VAL A 561 19.46 45.51 -17.94
CA VAL A 561 20.67 45.14 -17.19
C VAL A 561 20.37 44.98 -15.70
N ILE A 562 19.61 45.91 -15.10
CA ILE A 562 19.19 45.79 -13.69
C ILE A 562 18.37 44.52 -13.46
N ALA A 563 17.45 44.19 -14.38
CA ALA A 563 16.66 42.96 -14.29
C ALA A 563 17.52 41.69 -14.37
N VAL A 564 18.51 41.65 -15.27
CA VAL A 564 19.46 40.52 -15.39
C VAL A 564 20.31 40.37 -14.12
N TYR A 565 20.80 41.48 -13.56
CA TYR A 565 21.56 41.46 -12.31
C TYR A 565 20.71 40.99 -11.12
N ALA A 566 19.44 41.42 -11.05
CA ALA A 566 18.50 40.95 -10.03
C ALA A 566 18.23 39.43 -10.16
N ALA A 567 18.03 38.93 -11.38
CA ALA A 567 17.83 37.50 -11.62
C ALA A 567 19.09 36.67 -11.27
N ALA A 568 20.28 37.16 -11.62
CA ALA A 568 21.53 36.51 -11.28
C ALA A 568 21.80 36.49 -9.76
N ALA A 569 21.40 37.53 -9.03
CA ALA A 569 21.49 37.56 -7.57
C ALA A 569 20.69 36.41 -6.93
N VAL A 570 19.48 36.10 -7.44
CA VAL A 570 18.69 34.95 -6.99
C VAL A 570 19.41 33.63 -7.26
N GLY A 571 20.00 33.47 -8.46
CA GLY A 571 20.81 32.29 -8.79
C GLY A 571 22.03 32.13 -7.88
N LEU A 572 22.68 33.24 -7.49
CA LEU A 572 23.84 33.25 -6.61
C LEU A 572 23.46 32.86 -5.17
N VAL A 573 22.26 33.21 -4.70
CA VAL A 573 21.73 32.73 -3.41
C VAL A 573 21.54 31.21 -3.43
N TYR A 574 21.00 30.65 -4.53
CA TYR A 574 20.79 29.22 -4.69
C TYR A 574 22.11 28.43 -4.74
N ILE A 575 23.11 28.92 -5.49
CA ILE A 575 24.43 28.27 -5.61
C ILE A 575 25.17 28.20 -4.25
N ASN A 576 24.87 29.10 -3.31
CA ASN A 576 25.46 29.09 -1.97
C ASN A 576 24.65 28.28 -0.95
N PHE A 577 23.92 27.25 -1.39
CA PHE A 577 23.14 26.37 -0.52
C PHE A 577 23.96 25.75 0.63
N GLU A 578 25.23 25.42 0.42
CA GLU A 578 26.10 24.89 1.50
C GLU A 578 26.27 25.86 2.66
N VAL A 579 26.37 27.17 2.37
CA VAL A 579 26.47 28.21 3.40
C VAL A 579 25.15 28.33 4.17
N TRP A 580 24.01 28.20 3.48
CA TRP A 580 22.70 28.12 4.12
C TRP A 580 22.61 26.91 5.04
N MET A 581 23.03 25.74 4.58
CA MET A 581 23.02 24.51 5.36
C MET A 581 23.86 24.62 6.64
N LEU A 582 25.10 25.11 6.53
CA LEU A 582 25.97 25.34 7.69
C LEU A 582 25.43 26.45 8.61
N GLY A 583 24.81 27.48 8.04
CA GLY A 583 24.13 28.54 8.80
C GLY A 583 22.93 28.02 9.58
N TRP A 584 22.11 27.16 8.99
CA TRP A 584 21.00 26.49 9.65
C TRP A 584 21.51 25.57 10.76
N MET A 585 22.58 24.81 10.52
CA MET A 585 23.21 23.97 11.54
C MET A 585 23.79 24.79 12.70
N THR A 586 24.40 25.94 12.41
CA THR A 586 24.84 26.91 13.43
C THR A 586 23.66 27.42 14.25
N LEU A 587 22.56 27.80 13.59
CA LEU A 587 21.34 28.23 14.25
C LEU A 587 20.74 27.10 15.11
N ALA A 588 20.77 25.86 14.63
CA ALA A 588 20.34 24.70 15.39
C ALA A 588 21.18 24.52 16.67
N LEU A 589 22.50 24.58 16.57
CA LEU A 589 23.41 24.49 17.73
C LEU A 589 23.23 25.66 18.71
N LEU A 590 23.04 26.88 18.21
CA LEU A 590 22.69 28.05 19.05
C LEU A 590 21.36 27.83 19.76
N SER A 591 20.36 27.31 19.04
CA SER A 591 19.05 26.99 19.60
C SER A 591 19.12 25.91 20.67
N ARG A 592 20.12 25.01 20.63
CA ARG A 592 20.41 24.03 21.68
C ARG A 592 21.10 24.62 22.92
N GLY A 593 21.86 25.71 22.74
CA GLY A 593 22.71 26.29 23.79
C GLY A 593 24.18 25.85 23.70
N ASP A 594 24.56 25.10 22.67
CA ASP A 594 25.94 24.63 22.45
C ASP A 594 26.79 25.72 21.78
N ILE A 595 27.06 26.81 22.51
CA ILE A 595 27.69 28.04 21.98
C ILE A 595 29.07 27.76 21.36
N LEU A 596 29.87 26.89 21.98
CA LEU A 596 31.22 26.60 21.50
C LEU A 596 31.20 25.81 20.18
N ALA A 597 30.33 24.81 20.06
CA ALA A 597 30.12 24.08 18.81
C ALA A 597 29.53 25.00 17.72
N ALA A 598 28.55 25.83 18.08
CA ALA A 598 28.00 26.83 17.18
C ALA A 598 29.05 27.84 16.70
N LEU A 599 29.96 28.28 17.56
CA LEU A 599 31.04 29.20 17.17
C LEU A 599 32.03 28.53 16.20
N ILE A 600 32.38 27.26 16.42
CA ILE A 600 33.25 26.50 15.51
C ILE A 600 32.58 26.37 14.13
N VAL A 601 31.32 25.91 14.09
CA VAL A 601 30.57 25.73 12.83
C VAL A 601 30.27 27.08 12.17
N GLY A 602 30.00 28.12 12.96
CA GLY A 602 29.80 29.49 12.47
C GLY A 602 31.07 30.07 11.84
N LEU A 603 32.23 29.90 12.48
CA LEU A 603 33.52 30.29 11.93
C LEU A 603 33.82 29.52 10.64
N GLN A 604 33.51 28.22 10.62
CA GLN A 604 33.60 27.40 9.42
C GLN A 604 32.67 27.91 8.31
N THR A 605 31.45 28.35 8.65
CA THR A 605 30.50 28.93 7.69
C THR A 605 31.07 30.19 7.04
N VAL A 606 31.67 31.08 7.84
CA VAL A 606 32.34 32.29 7.35
C VAL A 606 33.56 31.94 6.48
N ALA A 607 34.38 30.99 6.93
CA ALA A 607 35.55 30.53 6.18
C ALA A 607 35.16 29.93 4.82
N VAL A 608 34.10 29.12 4.78
CA VAL A 608 33.56 28.53 3.54
C VAL A 608 32.98 29.61 2.62
N ALA A 609 32.21 30.57 3.16
CA ALA A 609 31.69 31.69 2.38
C ALA A 609 32.82 32.55 1.77
N PHE A 610 33.90 32.78 2.52
CA PHE A 610 35.09 33.48 2.04
C PHE A 610 35.83 32.67 0.96
N TRP A 611 36.03 31.37 1.21
CA TRP A 611 36.62 30.44 0.25
C TRP A 611 35.84 30.34 -1.06
N PHE A 612 34.52 30.54 -1.05
CA PHE A 612 33.75 30.54 -2.29
C PHE A 612 33.73 31.89 -3.02
N SER A 613 34.15 32.97 -2.37
CA SER A 613 34.07 34.33 -2.91
C SER A 613 35.36 34.85 -3.55
N TRP A 614 36.50 34.15 -3.38
CA TRP A 614 37.79 34.58 -3.95
C TRP A 614 37.80 34.81 -5.48
N PRO A 615 37.05 34.07 -6.33
CA PRO A 615 37.07 34.32 -7.78
C PRO A 615 36.59 35.73 -8.13
N PHE A 616 35.62 36.28 -7.39
CA PHE A 616 35.13 37.63 -7.62
C PHE A 616 36.18 38.68 -7.28
N ALA A 617 36.99 38.46 -6.24
CA ALA A 617 38.10 39.35 -5.92
C ALA A 617 39.10 39.40 -7.09
N VAL A 618 39.48 38.25 -7.66
CA VAL A 618 40.40 38.21 -8.81
C VAL A 618 39.77 38.89 -10.03
N ILE A 619 38.51 38.60 -10.34
CA ILE A 619 37.83 39.12 -11.54
C ILE A 619 37.70 40.64 -11.53
N PHE A 620 37.38 41.25 -10.39
CA PHE A 620 37.12 42.69 -10.32
C PHE A 620 38.30 43.53 -9.84
N VAL A 621 39.20 42.98 -9.01
CA VAL A 621 40.35 43.73 -8.46
C VAL A 621 41.54 43.72 -9.43
N LEU A 622 41.81 42.61 -10.12
CA LEU A 622 42.95 42.50 -11.02
C LEU A 622 42.91 43.54 -12.17
N PRO A 623 41.78 43.76 -12.87
CA PRO A 623 41.70 44.79 -13.91
C PRO A 623 41.85 46.22 -13.38
N LEU A 624 41.46 46.48 -12.13
CA LEU A 624 41.62 47.80 -11.50
C LEU A 624 43.09 48.09 -11.19
N ILE A 625 43.83 47.09 -10.71
CA ILE A 625 45.27 47.22 -10.43
C ILE A 625 46.05 47.45 -11.72
N LEU A 626 45.74 46.69 -12.78
CA LEU A 626 46.45 46.77 -14.07
C LEU A 626 46.23 48.09 -14.83
N LYS A 627 45.24 48.91 -14.43
CA LYS A 627 44.99 50.25 -14.99
C LYS A 627 45.42 51.41 -14.09
N GLY A 628 45.72 51.13 -12.83
CA GLY A 628 46.22 52.11 -11.87
C GLY A 628 47.71 52.41 -12.00
N HIS A 629 48.40 51.66 -12.87
CA HIS A 629 49.77 51.89 -13.34
C HIS A 629 49.74 52.17 -14.85
#